data_AF-A0A972AD44-F1
#
_entry.id   AF-A0A972AD44-F1
#
_cell.length_a   1.000
_cell.length_b   1.000
_cell.length_c   1.000
_cell.angle_alpha   90.00
_cell.angle_beta   90.00
_cell.angle_gamma   90.00
#
_symmetry.space_group_name_H-M   'P 1'
#
loop_
_entity.id
_entity.type
_entity.pdbx_description
1 polymer ?
#
loop_
_entity_poly.entity_id
_entity_poly.type
_entity_poly.pdbx_seq_one_letter_code
_entity_poly.pdbx_strand_id
1 'polypeptide(L)' 'MKELLPIGSVVMLKGGNKRVMICGRIQTHVETGKTYDYCACYYP' A
#
# COMPACT_ATOMS: atom_id res chain seq x y z
N MET A 1 2.54 -15.98 10.70
CA MET A 1 2.60 -15.35 9.37
C MET A 1 2.01 -13.96 9.50
N LYS A 2 2.70 -12.89 9.05
CA LYS A 2 2.16 -11.54 9.18
C LYS A 2 1.03 -11.40 8.15
N GLU A 3 -0.21 -11.30 8.60
CA GLU A 3 -1.35 -11.19 7.70
C GLU A 3 -1.35 -9.80 7.07
N LEU A 4 -0.99 -9.72 5.80
CA LEU A 4 -1.09 -8.48 5.03
C LEU A 4 -2.56 -8.22 4.69
N LEU A 5 -2.95 -6.95 4.70
CA LEU A 5 -4.28 -6.52 4.31
C LEU A 5 -4.61 -6.92 2.86
N PRO A 6 -5.88 -7.22 2.54
CA PRO A 6 -6.28 -7.57 1.18
C PRO A 6 -6.13 -6.39 0.22
N ILE A 7 -5.93 -6.70 -1.07
CA ILE A 7 -6.01 -5.72 -2.15
C ILE A 7 -7.44 -5.15 -2.18
N GLY A 8 -7.56 -3.84 -2.38
CA GLY A 8 -8.83 -3.11 -2.27
C GLY A 8 -9.12 -2.56 -0.87
N SER A 9 -8.30 -2.89 0.14
CA SER A 9 -8.44 -2.27 1.46
C SER A 9 -8.20 -0.77 1.38
N VAL A 10 -9.15 0.01 1.89
CA VAL A 10 -9.02 1.46 2.04
C VAL A 10 -8.50 1.75 3.44
N VAL A 11 -7.35 2.41 3.52
CA VAL A 11 -6.64 2.68 4.78
C VAL A 11 -6.30 4.16 4.91
N MET A 12 -6.11 4.61 6.15
CA MET A 12 -5.54 5.92 6.46
C MET A 12 -4.09 5.72 6.90
N LEU A 13 -3.16 6.45 6.29
CA LEU A 13 -1.76 6.44 6.73
C LEU A 13 -1.62 7.17 8.07
N LYS A 14 -0.69 6.73 8.91
CA LYS A 14 -0.41 7.41 10.17
C LYS A 14 0.04 8.85 9.89
N GLY A 15 -0.71 9.83 10.41
CA GLY A 15 -0.47 11.26 10.16
C GLY A 15 -0.96 11.77 8.80
N GLY A 16 -1.57 10.91 7.97
CA GLY A 16 -2.23 11.32 6.74
C GLY A 16 -3.62 11.91 6.99
N ASN A 17 -4.10 12.71 6.04
CA ASN A 17 -5.45 13.29 6.04
C ASN A 17 -6.31 12.80 4.85
N LYS A 18 -5.74 11.95 3.98
CA LYS A 18 -6.42 11.35 2.83
C LYS A 18 -6.30 9.83 2.87
N ARG A 19 -7.39 9.16 2.52
CA ARG A 19 -7.43 7.71 2.42
C ARG A 19 -6.73 7.24 1.15
N VAL A 20 -6.15 6.06 1.21
CA VAL A 20 -5.54 5.37 0.08
C VAL A 20 -6.08 3.96 -0.02
N MET A 21 -6.17 3.42 -1.23
CA MET A 21 -6.55 2.03 -1.48
C MET A 21 -5.31 1.21 -1.84
N ILE A 22 -5.15 0.05 -1.19
CA ILE A 22 -4.07 -0.89 -1.52
C ILE A 22 -4.34 -1.52 -2.88
N CYS A 23 -3.42 -1.38 -3.82
CA CYS A 23 -3.52 -1.90 -5.18
C CYS A 23 -2.62 -3.11 -5.42
N GLY A 24 -1.62 -3.33 -4.57
CA GLY A 24 -0.68 -4.43 -4.70
C GLY A 24 0.02 -4.74 -3.39
N ARG A 25 0.54 -5.97 -3.30
CA ARG A 25 1.30 -6.50 -2.15
C ARG A 25 2.69 -6.92 -2.61
N ILE A 26 3.69 -6.83 -1.73
CA ILE A 26 5.08 -7.28 -1.96
C ILE A 26 5.62 -6.70 -3.29
N GLN A 27 5.70 -5.38 -3.35
CA GLN A 27 6.01 -4.65 -4.58
C GLN A 27 7.46 -4.20 -4.58
N THR A 28 8.19 -4.51 -5.65
CA THR A 28 9.57 -4.03 -5.84
C THR A 28 9.56 -2.79 -6.73
N HIS A 29 10.08 -1.68 -6.21
CA HIS A 29 10.19 -0.44 -6.96
C HIS A 29 11.23 -0.58 -8.08
N VAL A 30 10.84 -0.27 -9.32
CA VAL A 30 11.64 -0.55 -10.53
C VAL A 30 13.00 0.17 -10.51
N GLU A 31 13.03 1.43 -10.08
CA GLU A 31 14.26 2.23 -10.12
C GLU A 31 15.19 1.96 -8.93
N THR A 32 14.63 1.67 -7.75
CA THR A 32 15.41 1.58 -6.51
C THR A 32 15.66 0.14 -6.06
N GLY A 33 15.01 -0.84 -6.70
CA GLY A 33 15.06 -2.26 -6.32
C GLY A 33 14.49 -2.57 -4.93
N LYS A 34 13.88 -1.60 -4.26
CA LYS A 34 13.40 -1.75 -2.88
C LYS A 34 12.03 -2.40 -2.86
N THR A 35 11.88 -3.44 -2.05
CA THR A 35 10.61 -4.12 -1.83
C THR A 35 9.83 -3.48 -0.68
N TYR A 36 8.54 -3.28 -0.90
CA TYR A 36 7.58 -2.75 0.05
C TYR A 36 6.42 -3.73 0.24
N ASP A 37 5.82 -3.73 1.44
CA ASP A 37 4.66 -4.59 1.72
C ASP A 37 3.45 -4.27 0.83
N TYR A 38 3.28 -2.99 0.47
CA TYR A 38 2.12 -2.49 -0.27
C TYR A 38 2.49 -1.41 -1.30
N CYS A 39 1.69 -1.31 -2.36
CA CYS A 39 1.51 -0.08 -3.16
C CYS A 39 0.05 0.37 -3.08
N ALA A 40 -0.20 1.67 -3.21
CA ALA A 40 -1.54 2.25 -3.05
C ALA A 40 -1.74 3.50 -3.91
N CYS A 41 -2.99 3.83 -4.20
CA CYS A 41 -3.41 5.10 -4.81
C CYS A 41 -4.37 5.85 -3.89
N TYR A 42 -4.59 7.15 -4.14
CA TYR A 42 -5.62 7.90 -3.42
C TYR A 42 -7.01 7.28 -3.61
N TYR A 43 -7.85 7.39 -2.59
CA TYR A 43 -9.21 6.90 -2.63
C TYR A 43 -10.23 7.84 -1.96
N PRO A 44 -11.33 8.18 -2.67
CA PRO A 44 -11.37 8.28 -4.14
C PRO A 44 -10.36 9.34 -4.63
#